data_AF-A0A4T0W920-F1
#
_entry.id   AF-A0A4T0W920-F1
#
_cell.length_a   1.000
_cell.length_b   1.000
_cell.length_c   1.000
_cell.angle_alpha   90.00
_cell.angle_beta   90.00
_cell.angle_gamma   90.00
#
_symmetry.space_group_name_H-M   'P 1'
#
loop_
_entity.id
_entity.type
_entity.pdbx_description
1 polymer ?
#
loop_
_entity_poly.entity_id
_entity_poly.type
_entity_poly.pdbx_seq_one_letter_code
_entity_poly.pdbx_strand_id
1 'polypeptide(L)'
;MSGPPPPLPSNLVFFGPSANCTLDLCPIEYSLYKYRPNLAVNALFLALFALAGAVHVYLGVRWRSWWFMAFMLAGCLSEIVGYVGRIIMYNNPFEFVAFMLQIVFITSGPVYYTAAIYVTISKTIESFAPELSRIPTKVIYWLFISFDLFCLVLQAAGGALSTTSRGSSDVGIDLAMAGLVIQVVVLVAFCTLFADYMFRYTRSTAARRLTRREKVFFGFLALAIVLILARCAYRVDELSEGYSDSDKITDEGLFIGLEGVLIICAVFALCIGHPGLVFGKNKATDGERKGSTVESGVESGIAVTERK
;
A
#
# COMPACT_ATOMS: atom_id res chain seq x y z
N MET A 1 38.87 -5.85 -4.14
CA MET A 1 38.81 -6.86 -5.21
C MET A 1 38.93 -8.24 -4.56
N SER A 2 37.85 -8.69 -3.91
CA SER A 2 37.69 -10.10 -3.57
C SER A 2 37.34 -10.83 -4.86
N GLY A 3 38.07 -11.90 -5.18
CA GLY A 3 37.76 -12.74 -6.34
C GLY A 3 36.36 -13.37 -6.19
N PRO A 4 35.80 -13.94 -7.27
CA PRO A 4 34.52 -14.63 -7.20
C PRO A 4 34.59 -15.74 -6.13
N PRO A 5 33.54 -15.92 -5.31
CA PRO A 5 33.56 -16.90 -4.24
C PRO A 5 33.79 -18.33 -4.80
N PRO A 6 34.45 -19.20 -4.02
CA PRO A 6 34.73 -20.57 -4.45
C PRO A 6 33.43 -21.34 -4.67
N PRO A 7 33.32 -22.13 -5.76
CA PRO A 7 32.07 -22.78 -6.14
C PRO A 7 31.53 -23.67 -5.01
N LEU A 8 30.23 -23.56 -4.75
CA LEU A 8 29.57 -24.36 -3.71
C LEU A 8 29.65 -25.86 -4.03
N PRO A 9 29.83 -26.71 -3.00
CA PRO A 9 29.64 -28.15 -3.11
C PRO A 9 28.34 -28.52 -3.83
N SER A 10 28.36 -29.55 -4.68
CA SER A 10 27.21 -29.95 -5.51
C SER A 10 25.97 -30.40 -4.73
N ASN A 11 26.11 -30.69 -3.43
CA ASN A 11 25.03 -31.04 -2.52
C ASN A 11 24.36 -29.83 -1.84
N LEU A 12 24.88 -28.60 -2.06
CA LEU A 12 24.34 -27.38 -1.47
C LEU A 12 23.51 -26.61 -2.49
N VAL A 13 22.26 -26.35 -2.13
CA VAL A 13 21.31 -25.55 -2.90
C VAL A 13 21.08 -24.25 -2.13
N PHE A 14 21.47 -23.13 -2.74
CA PHE A 14 21.44 -21.81 -2.09
C PHE A 14 20.07 -21.11 -2.19
N PHE A 15 19.21 -21.48 -3.14
CA PHE A 15 17.90 -20.84 -3.32
C PHE A 15 16.83 -21.80 -3.85
N GLY A 16 15.58 -21.58 -3.43
CA GLY A 16 14.40 -22.35 -3.82
C GLY A 16 13.83 -23.25 -2.71
N PRO A 17 12.74 -24.00 -2.98
CA PRO A 17 12.05 -24.81 -1.98
C PRO A 17 12.92 -25.92 -1.36
N SER A 18 13.96 -26.35 -2.06
CA SER A 18 14.93 -27.35 -1.60
C SER A 18 16.24 -26.73 -1.09
N ALA A 19 16.26 -25.44 -0.77
CA ALA A 19 17.44 -24.78 -0.23
C ALA A 19 17.85 -25.39 1.11
N ASN A 20 19.12 -25.75 1.23
CA ASN A 20 19.71 -26.35 2.44
C ASN A 20 20.93 -25.57 2.95
N CYS A 21 21.27 -24.44 2.31
CA CYS A 21 22.29 -23.53 2.79
C CYS A 21 21.89 -22.88 4.12
N THR A 22 22.87 -22.73 5.00
CA THR A 22 22.83 -21.89 6.19
C THR A 22 24.09 -21.02 6.22
N LEU A 23 24.14 -20.06 7.13
CA LEU A 23 25.30 -19.18 7.29
C LEU A 23 26.59 -19.92 7.72
N ASP A 24 26.46 -21.14 8.23
CA ASP A 24 27.61 -21.99 8.59
C ASP A 24 28.11 -22.82 7.38
N LEU A 25 27.25 -23.05 6.39
CA LEU A 25 27.52 -23.91 5.24
C LEU A 25 27.90 -23.13 3.98
N CYS A 26 27.29 -21.95 3.79
CA CYS A 26 27.40 -21.18 2.56
C CYS A 26 27.80 -19.73 2.89
N PRO A 27 28.83 -19.17 2.21
CA PRO A 27 29.17 -17.76 2.33
C PRO A 27 27.97 -16.87 2.00
N ILE A 28 27.81 -15.76 2.73
CA ILE A 28 26.67 -14.85 2.56
C ILE A 28 26.56 -14.25 1.15
N GLU A 29 27.67 -14.20 0.41
CA GLU A 29 27.72 -13.74 -0.98
C GLU A 29 26.83 -14.56 -1.93
N TYR A 30 26.50 -15.81 -1.57
CA TYR A 30 25.57 -16.66 -2.31
C TYR A 30 24.10 -16.43 -1.94
N SER A 31 23.82 -15.68 -0.88
CA SER A 31 22.45 -15.29 -0.55
C SER A 31 21.97 -14.22 -1.53
N LEU A 32 20.66 -14.18 -1.81
CA LEU A 32 20.10 -13.19 -2.75
C LEU A 32 20.43 -11.74 -2.38
N TYR A 33 20.44 -11.42 -1.09
CA TYR A 33 20.72 -10.06 -0.63
C TYR A 33 22.22 -9.78 -0.50
N LYS A 34 23.09 -10.80 -0.42
CA LYS A 34 24.54 -10.69 -0.12
C LYS A 34 24.87 -10.01 1.23
N TYR A 35 23.87 -9.64 2.03
CA TYR A 35 24.00 -9.08 3.38
C TYR A 35 23.00 -9.70 4.36
N ARG A 36 23.20 -9.52 5.66
CA ARG A 36 22.22 -9.89 6.70
C ARG A 36 21.32 -8.70 7.01
N PRO A 37 19.99 -8.82 6.90
CA PRO A 37 19.08 -7.73 7.25
C PRO A 37 19.27 -7.24 8.69
N ASN A 38 19.37 -5.94 8.91
CA ASN A 38 19.56 -5.33 10.22
C ASN A 38 18.35 -5.56 11.14
N LEU A 39 18.53 -6.36 12.19
CA LEU A 39 17.46 -6.73 13.10
C LEU A 39 16.78 -5.51 13.75
N ALA A 40 17.57 -4.52 14.20
CA ALA A 40 17.05 -3.37 14.92
C ALA A 40 16.15 -2.50 14.03
N VAL A 41 16.55 -2.28 12.78
CA VAL A 41 15.76 -1.47 11.83
C VAL A 41 14.47 -2.18 11.43
N ASN A 42 14.53 -3.48 11.14
CA ASN A 42 13.34 -4.25 10.76
C ASN A 42 12.35 -4.38 11.94
N ALA A 43 12.85 -4.55 13.17
CA ALA A 43 12.01 -4.54 14.37
C ALA A 43 11.37 -3.16 14.63
N LEU A 44 12.10 -2.07 14.36
CA LEU A 44 11.55 -0.71 14.44
C LEU A 44 10.41 -0.49 13.45
N PHE A 45 10.58 -0.87 12.17
CA PHE A 45 9.51 -0.74 11.19
C PHE A 45 8.28 -1.57 11.57
N LEU A 46 8.47 -2.80 12.03
CA LEU A 46 7.38 -3.64 12.52
C LEU A 46 6.60 -2.94 13.65
N ALA A 47 7.30 -2.37 14.64
CA ALA A 47 6.68 -1.63 15.73
C ALA A 47 5.94 -0.38 15.24
N LEU A 48 6.51 0.36 14.28
CA LEU A 48 5.89 1.54 13.70
C LEU A 48 4.62 1.20 12.90
N PHE A 49 4.61 0.12 12.11
CA PHE A 49 3.41 -0.33 11.39
C PHE A 49 2.33 -0.85 12.34
N ALA A 50 2.70 -1.55 13.41
CA ALA A 50 1.76 -1.95 14.46
C ALA A 50 1.13 -0.73 15.16
N LEU A 51 1.93 0.28 15.49
CA LEU A 51 1.45 1.53 16.07
C LEU A 51 0.53 2.27 15.09
N ALA A 52 0.93 2.40 13.83
CA ALA A 52 0.14 3.04 12.80
C ALA A 52 -1.20 2.33 12.59
N GLY A 53 -1.20 0.99 12.57
CA GLY A 53 -2.41 0.18 12.51
C GLY A 53 -3.35 0.46 13.70
N ALA A 54 -2.81 0.50 14.92
CA ALA A 54 -3.61 0.83 16.12
C ALA A 54 -4.22 2.24 16.05
N VAL A 55 -3.46 3.23 15.56
CA VAL A 55 -3.96 4.60 15.35
C VAL A 55 -5.07 4.63 14.30
N HIS A 56 -4.93 3.92 13.19
CA HIS A 56 -5.96 3.82 12.15
C HIS A 56 -7.22 3.10 12.61
N VAL A 57 -7.11 2.10 13.49
CA VAL A 57 -8.27 1.48 14.15
C VAL A 57 -8.99 2.50 15.02
N TYR A 58 -8.26 3.21 15.87
CA TYR A 58 -8.85 4.22 16.75
C TYR A 58 -9.58 5.32 15.94
N LEU A 59 -8.92 5.86 14.91
CA LEU A 59 -9.53 6.86 14.01
C LEU A 59 -10.72 6.28 13.24
N GLY A 60 -10.60 5.04 12.74
CA GLY A 60 -11.66 4.33 12.02
C GLY A 60 -12.93 4.16 12.85
N VAL A 61 -12.79 3.74 14.11
CA VAL A 61 -13.89 3.58 15.05
C VAL A 61 -14.46 4.94 15.45
N ARG A 62 -13.61 5.92 15.79
CA ARG A 62 -14.02 7.26 16.24
C ARG A 62 -14.85 8.04 15.22
N TRP A 63 -14.53 7.87 13.93
CA TRP A 63 -15.17 8.59 12.82
C TRP A 63 -16.06 7.69 11.94
N ARG A 64 -16.23 6.42 12.32
CA ARG A 64 -17.11 5.43 11.68
C ARG A 64 -16.80 5.25 10.19
N SER A 65 -15.52 5.20 9.83
CA SER A 65 -14.96 5.08 8.48
C SER A 65 -14.47 3.64 8.19
N TRP A 66 -15.39 2.68 8.29
CA TRP A 66 -15.11 1.23 8.21
C TRP A 66 -14.28 0.80 6.99
N TRP A 67 -14.61 1.32 5.79
CA TRP A 67 -13.89 0.96 4.56
C TRP A 67 -12.44 1.48 4.54
N PHE A 68 -12.24 2.73 4.96
CA PHE A 68 -10.90 3.31 5.07
C PHE A 68 -10.06 2.52 6.07
N MET A 69 -10.64 2.23 7.24
CA MET A 69 -10.00 1.42 8.28
C MET A 69 -9.62 0.02 7.76
N ALA A 70 -10.50 -0.66 7.03
CA ALA A 70 -10.25 -1.99 6.51
C ALA A 70 -9.04 -2.03 5.55
N PHE A 71 -8.95 -1.09 4.61
CA PHE A 71 -7.80 -1.00 3.70
C PHE A 71 -6.51 -0.62 4.42
N MET A 72 -6.55 0.35 5.35
CA MET A 72 -5.36 0.73 6.13
C MET A 72 -4.85 -0.44 6.99
N LEU A 73 -5.76 -1.21 7.59
CA LEU A 73 -5.41 -2.42 8.35
C LEU A 73 -4.83 -3.51 7.47
N ALA A 74 -5.42 -3.77 6.31
CA ALA A 74 -4.90 -4.76 5.37
C ALA A 74 -3.47 -4.40 4.92
N GLY A 75 -3.20 -3.12 4.65
CA GLY A 75 -1.86 -2.61 4.38
C GLY A 75 -0.90 -2.81 5.55
N CYS A 76 -1.29 -2.38 6.76
CA CYS A 76 -0.42 -2.50 7.94
C CYS A 76 -0.11 -3.97 8.28
N LEU A 77 -1.10 -4.86 8.18
CA LEU A 77 -0.91 -6.29 8.40
C LEU A 77 0.03 -6.90 7.37
N SER A 78 -0.10 -6.50 6.10
CA SER A 78 0.80 -6.97 5.04
C SER A 78 2.23 -6.53 5.34
N GLU A 79 2.47 -5.25 5.65
CA GLU A 79 3.79 -4.77 6.02
C GLU A 79 4.37 -5.52 7.23
N ILE A 80 3.57 -5.72 8.30
CA ILE A 80 4.00 -6.48 9.49
C ILE A 80 4.47 -7.89 9.11
N VAL A 81 3.68 -8.63 8.32
CA VAL A 81 4.06 -10.00 7.88
C VAL A 81 5.32 -9.97 7.03
N GLY A 82 5.48 -8.97 6.16
CA GLY A 82 6.68 -8.78 5.37
C GLY A 82 7.92 -8.56 6.23
N TYR A 83 7.87 -7.61 7.16
CA TYR A 83 8.98 -7.34 8.09
C TYR A 83 9.30 -8.51 9.02
N VAL A 84 8.30 -9.31 9.41
CA VAL A 84 8.55 -10.60 10.11
C VAL A 84 9.38 -11.54 9.23
N GLY A 85 9.09 -11.63 7.93
CA GLY A 85 9.91 -12.35 6.96
C GLY A 85 11.37 -11.87 6.97
N ARG A 86 11.63 -10.55 6.97
CA ARG A 86 13.01 -10.02 7.10
C ARG A 86 13.69 -10.39 8.41
N ILE A 87 12.96 -10.38 9.53
CA ILE A 87 13.50 -10.75 10.83
C ILE A 87 13.88 -12.24 10.85
N ILE A 88 13.11 -13.11 10.18
CA ILE A 88 13.47 -14.52 10.03
C ILE A 88 14.76 -14.64 9.19
N MET A 89 14.88 -13.87 8.11
CA MET A 89 16.07 -13.84 7.25
C MET A 89 17.34 -13.30 7.93
N TYR A 90 17.24 -12.56 9.04
CA TYR A 90 18.40 -12.21 9.85
C TYR A 90 19.13 -13.46 10.39
N ASN A 91 18.36 -14.48 10.80
CA ASN A 91 18.91 -15.73 11.32
C ASN A 91 19.38 -16.66 10.20
N ASN A 92 18.66 -16.69 9.07
CA ASN A 92 19.07 -17.44 7.88
C ASN A 92 18.62 -16.73 6.58
N PRO A 93 19.52 -16.03 5.87
CA PRO A 93 19.18 -15.30 4.64
C PRO A 93 18.94 -16.21 3.43
N PHE A 94 19.20 -17.52 3.56
CA PHE A 94 18.90 -18.52 2.53
C PHE A 94 17.49 -19.11 2.67
N GLU A 95 16.74 -18.71 3.70
CA GLU A 95 15.41 -19.25 3.94
C GLU A 95 14.41 -18.72 2.91
N PHE A 96 13.94 -19.63 2.05
CA PHE A 96 13.15 -19.32 0.88
C PHE A 96 11.73 -18.84 1.24
N VAL A 97 11.10 -19.41 2.27
CA VAL A 97 9.73 -19.03 2.66
C VAL A 97 9.69 -17.60 3.20
N ALA A 98 10.68 -17.20 3.99
CA ALA A 98 10.84 -15.89 4.59
C ALA A 98 11.12 -14.83 3.54
N PHE A 99 11.91 -15.17 2.51
CA PHE A 99 12.08 -14.34 1.32
C PHE A 99 10.76 -14.12 0.57
N MET A 100 9.99 -15.20 0.33
CA MET A 100 8.69 -15.12 -0.34
C MET A 100 7.65 -14.32 0.47
N LEU A 101 7.59 -14.52 1.79
CA LEU A 101 6.74 -13.74 2.69
C LEU A 101 7.10 -12.26 2.60
N GLN A 102 8.37 -11.93 2.74
CA GLN A 102 8.87 -10.57 2.64
C GLN A 102 8.46 -9.91 1.32
N ILE A 103 8.76 -10.54 0.18
CA ILE A 103 8.55 -9.90 -1.12
C ILE A 103 7.06 -9.75 -1.44
N VAL A 104 6.23 -10.75 -1.18
CA VAL A 104 4.80 -10.70 -1.50
C VAL A 104 4.08 -9.69 -0.63
N PHE A 105 4.34 -9.69 0.68
CA PHE A 105 3.59 -8.87 1.62
C PHE A 105 4.04 -7.41 1.67
N ILE A 106 5.34 -7.13 1.55
CA ILE A 106 5.80 -5.73 1.42
C ILE A 106 5.35 -5.16 0.06
N THR A 107 5.35 -5.96 -1.00
CA THR A 107 4.95 -5.47 -2.31
C THR A 107 3.45 -5.16 -2.39
N SER A 108 2.60 -5.95 -1.73
CA SER A 108 1.15 -5.74 -1.69
C SER A 108 0.70 -4.59 -0.79
N GLY A 109 1.46 -4.22 0.25
CA GLY A 109 1.12 -3.17 1.22
C GLY A 109 0.60 -1.88 0.56
N PRO A 110 1.35 -1.28 -0.39
CA PRO A 110 0.95 -0.03 -1.03
C PRO A 110 -0.33 -0.08 -1.84
N VAL A 111 -0.72 -1.24 -2.40
CA VAL A 111 -1.99 -1.42 -3.11
C VAL A 111 -3.18 -1.19 -2.18
N TYR A 112 -3.07 -1.61 -0.92
CA TYR A 112 -4.13 -1.36 0.06
C TYR A 112 -4.21 0.13 0.43
N TYR A 113 -3.07 0.80 0.57
CA TYR A 113 -3.04 2.25 0.84
C TYR A 113 -3.59 3.06 -0.34
N THR A 114 -3.25 2.71 -1.59
CA THR A 114 -3.82 3.37 -2.79
C THR A 114 -5.33 3.13 -2.89
N ALA A 115 -5.82 1.92 -2.60
CA ALA A 115 -7.26 1.65 -2.56
C ALA A 115 -8.00 2.54 -1.54
N ALA A 116 -7.43 2.73 -0.34
CA ALA A 116 -7.99 3.64 0.67
C ALA A 116 -8.05 5.09 0.16
N ILE A 117 -7.00 5.53 -0.53
CA ILE A 117 -6.90 6.87 -1.12
C ILE A 117 -7.93 7.04 -2.25
N TYR A 118 -8.05 6.09 -3.18
CA TYR A 118 -8.99 6.16 -4.30
C TYR A 118 -10.42 6.30 -3.82
N VAL A 119 -10.84 5.50 -2.84
CA VAL A 119 -12.17 5.60 -2.23
C VAL A 119 -12.37 6.96 -1.55
N THR A 120 -11.36 7.42 -0.82
CA THR A 120 -11.40 8.71 -0.10
C THR A 120 -11.52 9.90 -1.05
N ILE A 121 -10.72 9.92 -2.13
CA ILE A 121 -10.76 10.96 -3.15
C ILE A 121 -12.09 10.93 -3.90
N SER A 122 -12.55 9.77 -4.35
CA SER A 122 -13.84 9.65 -5.06
C SER A 122 -15.00 10.17 -4.22
N LYS A 123 -15.03 9.85 -2.91
CA LYS A 123 -16.04 10.37 -1.97
C LYS A 123 -15.92 11.87 -1.77
N THR A 124 -14.70 12.38 -1.73
CA THR A 124 -14.45 13.82 -1.59
C THR A 124 -14.93 14.57 -2.83
N ILE A 125 -14.55 14.13 -4.04
CA ILE A 125 -14.99 14.73 -5.30
C ILE A 125 -16.53 14.75 -5.39
N GLU A 126 -17.19 13.64 -5.02
CA GLU A 126 -18.65 13.51 -5.01
C GLU A 126 -19.33 14.52 -4.07
N SER A 127 -18.69 14.87 -2.96
CA SER A 127 -19.25 15.82 -1.97
C SER A 127 -18.95 17.30 -2.23
N PHE A 128 -17.93 17.62 -3.04
CA PHE A 128 -17.50 19.01 -3.26
C PHE A 128 -18.08 19.59 -4.55
N ALA A 129 -17.69 19.02 -5.69
CA ALA A 129 -18.04 19.52 -7.02
C ALA A 129 -17.91 18.37 -8.03
N PRO A 130 -18.90 17.48 -8.13
CA PRO A 130 -18.86 16.34 -9.05
C PRO A 130 -18.84 16.78 -10.52
N GLU A 131 -19.45 17.92 -10.85
CA GLU A 131 -19.52 18.48 -12.21
C GLU A 131 -18.17 18.88 -12.81
N LEU A 132 -17.16 19.12 -11.97
CA LEU A 132 -15.80 19.46 -12.41
C LEU A 132 -14.97 18.21 -12.75
N SER A 133 -15.43 17.02 -12.33
CA SER A 133 -14.74 15.76 -12.62
C SER A 133 -14.97 15.33 -14.06
N ARG A 134 -13.89 15.03 -14.80
CA ARG A 134 -13.99 14.52 -16.19
C ARG A 134 -14.62 13.13 -16.28
N ILE A 135 -14.43 12.33 -15.23
CA ILE A 135 -14.87 10.93 -15.17
C ILE A 135 -15.77 10.78 -13.94
N PRO A 136 -16.88 10.03 -14.03
CA PRO A 136 -17.71 9.74 -12.87
C PRO A 136 -16.90 9.06 -11.76
N THR A 137 -17.03 9.58 -10.54
CA THR A 137 -16.24 9.16 -9.36
C THR A 137 -16.35 7.67 -9.04
N LYS A 138 -17.50 7.05 -9.37
CA LYS A 138 -17.73 5.60 -9.22
C LYS A 138 -16.85 4.77 -10.15
N VAL A 139 -16.61 5.24 -11.37
CA VAL A 139 -15.76 4.53 -12.33
C VAL A 139 -14.31 4.64 -11.93
N ILE A 140 -13.87 5.80 -11.40
CA ILE A 140 -12.50 6.02 -10.95
C ILE A 140 -12.07 4.92 -9.96
N TYR A 141 -12.69 4.83 -8.78
CA TYR A 141 -12.19 3.88 -7.78
C TYR A 141 -12.36 2.41 -8.19
N TRP A 142 -13.43 2.05 -8.92
CA TRP A 142 -13.58 0.66 -9.42
C TRP A 142 -12.50 0.30 -10.44
N LEU A 143 -12.21 1.20 -11.39
CA LEU A 143 -11.20 0.98 -12.42
C LEU A 143 -9.80 0.85 -11.81
N PHE A 144 -9.39 1.82 -10.99
CA PHE A 144 -8.04 1.87 -10.42
C PHE A 144 -7.77 0.72 -9.44
N ILE A 145 -8.74 0.37 -8.58
CA ILE A 145 -8.58 -0.78 -7.67
C ILE A 145 -8.49 -2.10 -8.44
N SER A 146 -9.29 -2.28 -9.50
CA SER A 146 -9.21 -3.49 -10.32
C SER A 146 -7.88 -3.63 -11.06
N PHE A 147 -7.32 -2.52 -11.57
CA PHE A 147 -5.99 -2.53 -12.17
C PHE A 147 -4.89 -2.85 -11.15
N ASP A 148 -4.92 -2.25 -9.96
CA ASP A 148 -3.93 -2.55 -8.92
C ASP A 148 -4.00 -4.02 -8.48
N LEU A 149 -5.21 -4.58 -8.35
CA LEU A 149 -5.40 -6.01 -8.06
C LEU A 149 -4.86 -6.89 -9.19
N PHE A 150 -5.10 -6.52 -10.44
CA PHE A 150 -4.55 -7.22 -11.60
C PHE A 150 -3.01 -7.19 -11.58
N CYS A 151 -2.41 -6.04 -11.28
CA CYS A 151 -0.95 -5.92 -11.13
C CYS A 151 -0.41 -6.81 -10.01
N LEU A 152 -1.13 -6.88 -8.88
CA LEU A 152 -0.75 -7.75 -7.76
C LEU A 152 -0.80 -9.24 -8.14
N VAL A 153 -1.79 -9.64 -8.94
CA VAL A 153 -1.86 -11.01 -9.47
C VAL A 153 -0.68 -11.32 -10.40
N LEU A 154 -0.31 -10.38 -11.29
CA LEU A 154 0.88 -10.55 -12.15
C LEU A 154 2.16 -10.69 -11.32
N GLN A 155 2.31 -9.89 -10.25
CA GLN A 155 3.45 -9.96 -9.35
C GLN A 155 3.51 -11.26 -8.56
N ALA A 156 2.37 -11.72 -8.04
CA ALA A 156 2.29 -13.01 -7.35
C ALA A 156 2.56 -14.19 -8.28
N ALA A 157 2.02 -14.16 -9.51
CA ALA A 157 2.27 -15.18 -10.52
C ALA A 157 3.73 -15.17 -10.98
N GLY A 158 4.31 -14.00 -11.24
CA GLY A 158 5.71 -13.84 -11.62
C GLY A 158 6.66 -14.30 -10.52
N GLY A 159 6.39 -13.90 -9.27
CA GLY A 159 7.13 -14.33 -8.09
C GLY A 159 7.02 -15.83 -7.80
N ALA A 160 5.90 -16.49 -8.17
CA ALA A 160 5.78 -17.94 -8.08
C ALA A 160 6.55 -18.66 -9.21
N LEU A 161 6.51 -18.12 -10.44
CA LEU A 161 7.20 -18.70 -11.60
C LEU A 161 8.72 -18.54 -11.53
N SER A 162 9.24 -17.49 -10.87
CA SER A 162 10.67 -17.32 -10.65
C SER A 162 11.28 -18.42 -9.76
N THR A 163 10.45 -19.19 -9.06
CA THR A 163 10.89 -20.28 -8.17
C THR A 163 11.15 -21.59 -8.91
N THR A 164 10.62 -21.74 -10.13
CA THR A 164 10.68 -22.97 -10.92
C THR A 164 11.56 -22.83 -12.18
N SER A 165 11.88 -21.60 -12.58
CA SER A 165 12.72 -21.32 -13.75
C SER A 165 14.21 -21.51 -13.44
N ARG A 166 14.97 -21.99 -14.42
CA ARG A 166 16.42 -22.30 -14.34
C ARG A 166 17.17 -21.76 -15.57
N GLY A 167 16.93 -20.51 -15.98
CA GLY A 167 17.43 -19.97 -17.24
C GLY A 167 17.73 -18.47 -17.24
N SER A 168 18.39 -17.99 -18.30
CA SER A 168 18.92 -16.62 -18.43
C SER A 168 17.90 -15.52 -18.72
N SER A 169 16.61 -15.87 -18.89
CA SER A 169 15.49 -14.92 -18.96
C SER A 169 14.31 -15.55 -18.24
N ASP A 170 14.26 -15.36 -16.92
CA ASP A 170 13.18 -15.90 -16.10
C ASP A 170 11.88 -15.16 -16.43
N VAL A 171 11.01 -15.83 -17.18
CA VAL A 171 9.64 -15.37 -17.51
C VAL A 171 8.89 -14.91 -16.24
N GLY A 172 9.20 -15.49 -15.08
CA GLY A 172 8.66 -15.05 -13.80
C GLY A 172 9.09 -13.64 -13.37
N ILE A 173 10.36 -13.27 -13.57
CA ILE A 173 10.88 -11.94 -13.26
C ILE A 173 10.22 -10.92 -14.20
N ASP A 174 10.19 -11.20 -15.50
CA ASP A 174 9.56 -10.32 -16.50
C ASP A 174 8.07 -10.10 -16.20
N LEU A 175 7.36 -11.16 -15.78
CA LEU A 175 5.95 -11.08 -15.43
C LEU A 175 5.71 -10.24 -14.16
N ALA A 176 6.57 -10.39 -13.15
CA ALA A 176 6.50 -9.59 -11.94
C ALA A 176 6.82 -8.11 -12.22
N MET A 177 7.86 -7.86 -13.03
CA MET A 177 8.22 -6.52 -13.50
C MET A 177 7.09 -5.87 -14.30
N ALA A 178 6.41 -6.60 -15.19
CA ALA A 178 5.27 -6.08 -15.93
C ALA A 178 4.16 -5.58 -14.99
N GLY A 179 3.87 -6.33 -13.91
CA GLY A 179 2.93 -5.91 -12.88
C GLY A 179 3.34 -4.60 -12.18
N LEU A 180 4.61 -4.46 -11.81
CA LEU A 180 5.14 -3.25 -11.18
C LEU A 180 5.07 -2.03 -12.11
N VAL A 181 5.44 -2.19 -13.39
CA VAL A 181 5.40 -1.11 -14.38
C VAL A 181 3.96 -0.63 -14.62
N ILE A 182 3.02 -1.57 -14.81
CA ILE A 182 1.61 -1.22 -14.99
C ILE A 182 1.09 -0.50 -13.75
N GLN A 183 1.44 -0.94 -12.55
CA GLN A 183 1.06 -0.30 -11.30
C GLN A 183 1.54 1.16 -11.21
N VAL A 184 2.79 1.44 -11.60
CA VAL A 184 3.32 2.82 -11.67
C VAL A 184 2.53 3.66 -12.67
N VAL A 185 2.30 3.14 -13.89
CA VAL A 185 1.56 3.86 -14.95
C VAL A 185 0.14 4.20 -14.49
N VAL A 186 -0.55 3.23 -13.87
CA VAL A 186 -1.91 3.39 -13.35
C VAL A 186 -1.95 4.43 -12.24
N LEU A 187 -1.00 4.40 -11.31
CA LEU A 187 -0.91 5.39 -10.23
C LEU A 187 -0.58 6.79 -10.75
N VAL A 188 0.31 6.93 -11.74
CA VAL A 188 0.57 8.22 -12.42
C VAL A 188 -0.66 8.74 -13.12
N ALA A 189 -1.41 7.89 -13.83
CA ALA A 189 -2.67 8.26 -14.46
C ALA A 189 -3.67 8.78 -13.43
N PHE A 190 -3.78 8.13 -12.26
CA PHE A 190 -4.61 8.62 -11.16
C PHE A 190 -4.14 10.00 -10.64
N CYS A 191 -2.83 10.17 -10.42
CA CYS A 191 -2.24 11.44 -9.98
C CYS A 191 -2.57 12.59 -10.93
N THR A 192 -2.45 12.37 -12.24
CA THR A 192 -2.74 13.39 -13.25
C THR A 192 -4.22 13.76 -13.30
N LEU A 193 -5.13 12.79 -13.17
CA LEU A 193 -6.57 13.05 -13.06
C LEU A 193 -6.92 13.85 -11.80
N PHE A 194 -6.33 13.49 -10.66
CA PHE A 194 -6.55 14.21 -9.41
C PHE A 194 -5.99 15.63 -9.46
N ALA A 195 -4.79 15.82 -10.03
CA ALA A 195 -4.19 17.14 -10.22
C ALA A 195 -5.03 18.02 -11.16
N ASP A 196 -5.54 17.47 -12.27
CA ASP A 196 -6.45 18.18 -13.18
C ASP A 196 -7.74 18.61 -12.47
N TYR A 197 -8.32 17.72 -11.66
CA TYR A 197 -9.50 18.06 -10.85
C TYR A 197 -9.20 19.21 -9.86
N MET A 198 -8.10 19.14 -9.13
CA MET A 198 -7.70 20.19 -8.19
C MET A 198 -7.41 21.53 -8.88
N PHE A 199 -6.78 21.50 -10.06
CA PHE A 199 -6.54 22.70 -10.87
C PHE A 199 -7.85 23.34 -11.34
N ARG A 200 -8.81 22.53 -11.83
CA ARG A 200 -10.15 23.00 -12.20
C ARG A 200 -10.93 23.54 -11.02
N TYR A 201 -10.84 22.86 -9.87
CA TYR A 201 -11.49 23.27 -8.63
C TYR A 201 -11.01 24.64 -8.15
N THR A 202 -9.69 24.87 -8.17
CA THR A 202 -9.10 26.15 -7.73
C THR A 202 -9.34 27.31 -8.68
N ARG A 203 -9.54 27.03 -9.98
CA ARG A 203 -9.84 28.03 -11.01
C ARG A 203 -11.34 28.34 -11.14
N SER A 204 -12.21 27.44 -10.71
CA SER A 204 -13.66 27.65 -10.78
C SER A 204 -14.10 28.71 -9.78
N THR A 205 -14.72 29.79 -10.28
CA THR A 205 -15.35 30.83 -9.46
C THR A 205 -16.64 30.37 -8.80
N ALA A 206 -17.27 29.30 -9.33
CA ALA A 206 -18.46 28.68 -8.77
C ALA A 206 -18.14 27.72 -7.62
N ALA A 207 -16.89 27.25 -7.51
CA ALA A 207 -16.48 26.34 -6.45
C ALA A 207 -16.28 27.08 -5.12
N ARG A 208 -16.73 26.46 -4.02
CA ARG A 208 -16.47 26.97 -2.67
C ARG A 208 -14.97 27.05 -2.41
N ARG A 209 -14.50 28.05 -1.67
CA ARG A 209 -13.12 28.06 -1.19
C ARG A 209 -12.88 26.92 -0.20
N LEU A 210 -11.77 26.22 -0.37
CA LEU A 210 -11.32 25.20 0.59
C LEU A 210 -10.98 25.85 1.93
N THR A 211 -11.50 25.29 3.01
CA THR A 211 -11.12 25.66 4.37
C THR A 211 -9.68 25.23 4.66
N ARG A 212 -9.05 25.82 5.69
CA ARG A 212 -7.69 25.41 6.12
C ARG A 212 -7.59 23.91 6.40
N ARG A 213 -8.64 23.30 6.95
CA ARG A 213 -8.70 21.86 7.25
C ARG A 213 -8.72 21.01 5.99
N GLU A 214 -9.51 21.40 5.00
CA GLU A 214 -9.60 20.69 3.71
C GLU A 214 -8.31 20.82 2.90
N LYS A 215 -7.63 21.97 2.94
CA LYS A 215 -6.30 22.14 2.34
C LYS A 215 -5.27 21.22 2.97
N VAL A 216 -5.25 21.12 4.30
CA VAL A 216 -4.36 20.20 5.03
C VAL A 216 -4.68 18.75 4.64
N PHE A 217 -5.95 18.36 4.61
CA PHE A 217 -6.38 17.03 4.19
C PHE A 217 -5.87 16.67 2.78
N PHE A 218 -6.10 17.53 1.78
CA PHE A 218 -5.63 17.28 0.42
C PHE A 218 -4.11 17.30 0.31
N GLY A 219 -3.42 18.16 1.09
CA GLY A 219 -1.96 18.21 1.12
C GLY A 219 -1.33 16.91 1.63
N PHE A 220 -1.84 16.36 2.74
CA PHE A 220 -1.35 15.08 3.27
C PHE A 220 -1.75 13.89 2.41
N LEU A 221 -2.90 13.94 1.75
CA LEU A 221 -3.32 12.91 0.80
C LEU A 221 -2.42 12.91 -0.45
N ALA A 222 -2.12 14.08 -1.00
CA ALA A 222 -1.17 14.23 -2.10
C ALA A 222 0.24 13.78 -1.70
N LEU A 223 0.69 14.14 -0.49
CA LEU A 223 1.97 13.67 0.05
C LEU A 223 2.02 12.14 0.12
N ALA A 224 0.99 11.49 0.67
CA ALA A 224 0.92 10.04 0.76
C ALA A 224 0.98 9.37 -0.63
N ILE A 225 0.24 9.90 -1.61
CA ILE A 225 0.26 9.40 -3.00
C ILE A 225 1.66 9.52 -3.61
N VAL A 226 2.32 10.67 -3.45
CA VAL A 226 3.66 10.91 -4.01
C VAL A 226 4.69 9.98 -3.37
N LEU A 227 4.62 9.75 -2.05
CA LEU A 227 5.50 8.82 -1.34
C LEU A 227 5.30 7.38 -1.83
N ILE A 228 4.05 6.94 -2.01
CA ILE A 228 3.73 5.62 -2.56
C ILE A 228 4.21 5.51 -4.01
N LEU A 229 4.05 6.55 -4.83
CA LEU A 229 4.51 6.56 -6.22
C LEU A 229 6.03 6.46 -6.30
N ALA A 230 6.76 7.20 -5.47
CA ALA A 230 8.21 7.14 -5.39
C ALA A 230 8.69 5.72 -5.03
N ARG A 231 8.01 5.08 -4.07
CA ARG A 231 8.24 3.67 -3.74
C ARG A 231 7.97 2.75 -4.95
N CYS A 232 6.83 2.89 -5.63
CA CYS A 232 6.51 2.02 -6.76
C CYS A 232 7.52 2.17 -7.90
N ALA A 233 8.03 3.39 -8.13
CA ALA A 233 9.11 3.63 -9.09
C ALA A 233 10.42 2.97 -8.65
N TYR A 234 10.77 3.05 -7.36
CA TYR A 234 11.93 2.33 -6.82
C TYR A 234 11.81 0.82 -7.02
N ARG A 235 10.64 0.20 -6.82
CA ARG A 235 10.47 -1.24 -7.08
C ARG A 235 10.68 -1.64 -8.52
N VAL A 236 10.26 -0.81 -9.46
CA VAL A 236 10.54 -1.05 -10.89
C VAL A 236 12.04 -0.99 -11.13
N ASP A 237 12.74 0.01 -10.56
CA ASP A 237 14.20 0.13 -10.70
C ASP A 237 14.95 -1.02 -10.02
N GLU A 238 14.55 -1.41 -8.81
CA GLU A 238 15.13 -2.51 -8.02
C GLU A 238 15.03 -3.85 -8.76
N LEU A 239 13.89 -4.15 -9.40
CA LEU A 239 13.68 -5.42 -10.10
C LEU A 239 14.16 -5.38 -11.57
N SER A 240 14.59 -4.21 -12.09
CA SER A 240 14.98 -4.06 -13.50
C SER A 240 16.23 -4.83 -13.91
N GLU A 241 17.08 -5.16 -12.94
CA GLU A 241 18.32 -5.90 -13.13
C GLU A 241 18.20 -7.37 -12.67
N GLY A 242 17.02 -7.82 -12.23
CA GLY A 242 16.77 -9.18 -11.75
C GLY A 242 17.25 -9.46 -10.32
N TYR A 243 16.96 -10.67 -9.81
CA TYR A 243 17.22 -11.05 -8.41
C TYR A 243 18.68 -11.45 -8.10
N SER A 244 19.45 -11.89 -9.10
CA SER A 244 20.79 -12.49 -8.92
C SER A 244 21.96 -11.55 -9.22
N ASP A 245 21.78 -10.60 -10.14
CA ASP A 245 22.88 -9.83 -10.74
C ASP A 245 22.81 -8.32 -10.44
N SER A 246 21.82 -7.85 -9.68
CA SER A 246 21.70 -6.44 -9.34
C SER A 246 22.50 -6.06 -8.10
N ASP A 247 23.41 -5.10 -8.24
CA ASP A 247 24.11 -4.46 -7.13
C ASP A 247 23.14 -3.67 -6.24
N LYS A 248 21.95 -3.30 -6.73
CA LYS A 248 20.97 -2.48 -6.00
C LYS A 248 20.19 -3.25 -4.94
N ILE A 249 19.90 -4.53 -5.17
CA ILE A 249 19.27 -5.41 -4.16
C ILE A 249 20.19 -5.59 -2.94
N THR A 250 21.50 -5.36 -3.12
CA THR A 250 22.51 -5.50 -2.07
C THR A 250 22.69 -4.26 -1.20
N ASP A 251 22.09 -3.12 -1.56
CA ASP A 251 22.11 -1.90 -0.75
C ASP A 251 20.93 -1.86 0.23
N GLU A 252 21.19 -2.30 1.46
CA GLU A 252 20.20 -2.26 2.53
C GLU A 252 19.71 -0.83 2.83
N GLY A 253 20.56 0.19 2.65
CA GLY A 253 20.22 1.59 2.92
C GLY A 253 19.16 2.12 1.97
N LEU A 254 19.27 1.80 0.68
CA LEU A 254 18.27 2.16 -0.32
C LEU A 254 16.93 1.47 -0.03
N PHE A 255 16.96 0.18 0.31
CA PHE A 255 15.76 -0.55 0.72
C PHE A 255 15.11 0.11 1.96
N ILE A 256 15.87 0.35 3.03
CA ILE A 256 15.35 0.97 4.26
C ILE A 256 14.72 2.33 3.97
N GLY A 257 15.39 3.17 3.18
CA GLY A 257 14.91 4.51 2.86
C GLY A 257 13.71 4.53 1.92
N LEU A 258 13.81 3.86 0.77
CA LEU A 258 12.83 3.98 -0.30
C LEU A 258 11.65 2.99 -0.15
N GLU A 259 11.83 1.86 0.53
CA GLU A 259 10.71 0.96 0.86
C GLU A 259 10.13 1.25 2.23
N GLY A 260 10.97 1.25 3.27
CA GLY A 260 10.49 1.38 4.65
C GLY A 260 10.04 2.79 5.00
N VAL A 261 10.94 3.78 4.85
CA VAL A 261 10.67 5.16 5.29
C VAL A 261 9.58 5.83 4.46
N LEU A 262 9.54 5.63 3.14
CA LEU A 262 8.50 6.23 2.30
C LEU A 262 7.10 5.72 2.68
N ILE A 263 6.93 4.41 2.86
CA ILE A 263 5.62 3.84 3.17
C ILE A 263 5.18 4.19 4.58
N ILE A 264 6.06 4.11 5.59
CA ILE A 264 5.64 4.48 6.95
C ILE A 264 5.26 5.96 7.03
N CYS A 265 6.00 6.85 6.35
CA CYS A 265 5.65 8.26 6.23
C CYS A 265 4.30 8.45 5.52
N ALA A 266 4.01 7.69 4.46
CA ALA A 266 2.72 7.73 3.78
C ALA A 266 1.57 7.28 4.70
N VAL A 267 1.75 6.20 5.48
CA VAL A 267 0.73 5.69 6.42
C VAL A 267 0.44 6.70 7.53
N PHE A 268 1.46 7.35 8.09
CA PHE A 268 1.27 8.42 9.08
C PHE A 268 0.67 9.69 8.45
N ALA A 269 1.04 10.03 7.20
CA ALA A 269 0.40 11.11 6.45
C ALA A 269 -1.11 10.84 6.30
N LEU A 270 -1.51 9.59 6.05
CA LEU A 270 -2.91 9.17 5.97
C LEU A 270 -3.67 9.24 7.30
N CYS A 271 -2.99 9.27 8.46
CA CYS A 271 -3.63 9.59 9.74
C CYS A 271 -4.16 11.03 9.75
N ILE A 272 -3.40 11.96 9.15
CA ILE A 272 -3.77 13.38 9.03
C ILE A 272 -4.65 13.60 7.79
N GLY A 273 -4.48 12.80 6.74
CA GLY A 273 -5.36 12.73 5.56
C GLY A 273 -6.65 11.94 5.80
N HIS A 274 -7.07 11.72 7.05
CA HIS A 274 -8.20 10.84 7.36
C HIS A 274 -9.54 11.44 6.90
N PRO A 275 -10.43 10.69 6.21
CA PRO A 275 -11.71 11.20 5.67
C PRO A 275 -12.63 11.80 6.73
N GLY A 276 -12.49 11.35 7.99
CA GLY A 276 -13.20 11.94 9.13
C GLY A 276 -13.06 13.45 9.23
N LEU A 277 -11.89 14.02 8.93
CA LEU A 277 -11.67 15.47 9.05
C LEU A 277 -12.54 16.31 8.09
N VAL A 278 -12.94 15.72 6.96
CA VAL A 278 -13.81 16.34 5.96
C VAL A 278 -15.28 16.01 6.24
N PHE A 279 -15.60 14.75 6.56
CA PHE A 279 -16.99 14.28 6.65
C PHE A 279 -17.60 14.26 8.05
N GLY A 280 -16.81 14.38 9.11
CA GLY A 280 -17.27 14.10 10.47
C GLY A 280 -18.17 15.15 11.13
N LYS A 281 -18.45 16.28 10.46
CA LYS A 281 -19.50 17.21 10.92
C LYS A 281 -20.89 16.92 10.35
N ASN A 282 -21.00 16.23 9.22
CA ASN A 282 -22.30 16.03 8.56
C ASN A 282 -23.03 14.76 9.01
N LYS A 283 -22.35 13.78 9.64
CA LYS A 283 -23.01 12.56 10.14
C LYS A 283 -23.70 12.74 11.50
N ALA A 284 -23.31 13.74 12.29
CA ALA A 284 -24.00 14.04 13.55
C ALA A 284 -25.41 14.59 13.28
N THR A 285 -25.52 15.52 12.33
CA THR A 285 -26.79 16.13 11.91
C THR A 285 -27.70 15.19 11.12
N ASP A 286 -27.16 14.22 10.38
CA ASP A 286 -27.97 13.21 9.66
C ASP A 286 -28.51 12.11 10.60
N GLY A 287 -27.82 11.86 11.72
CA GLY A 287 -28.30 10.99 12.80
C GLY A 287 -29.46 11.62 13.58
N GLU A 288 -29.40 12.92 13.88
CA GLU A 288 -30.50 13.66 14.50
C GLU A 288 -31.72 13.74 13.55
N ARG A 289 -31.52 14.01 12.25
CA ARG A 289 -32.62 14.06 11.27
C ARG A 289 -33.33 12.73 11.09
N LYS A 290 -32.60 11.61 11.08
CA LYS A 290 -33.21 10.26 11.05
C LYS A 290 -33.90 9.90 12.36
N GLY A 291 -33.38 10.31 13.50
CA GLY A 291 -34.04 10.14 14.81
C GLY A 291 -35.39 10.86 14.86
N SER A 292 -35.42 12.14 14.49
CA SER A 292 -36.65 12.95 14.50
C SER A 292 -37.71 12.48 13.49
N THR A 293 -37.28 11.97 12.32
CA THR A 293 -38.21 11.45 11.30
C THR A 293 -38.82 10.11 11.72
N VAL A 294 -38.08 9.29 12.48
CA VAL A 294 -38.58 8.01 13.01
C VAL A 294 -39.49 8.23 14.22
N GLU A 295 -39.16 9.16 15.13
CA GLU A 295 -40.06 9.53 16.25
C GLU A 295 -41.39 10.10 15.76
N SER A 296 -41.37 11.02 14.79
CA SER A 296 -42.59 11.61 14.22
C SER A 296 -43.48 10.58 13.49
N GLY A 297 -42.87 9.56 12.86
CA GLY A 297 -43.58 8.46 12.22
C GLY A 297 -44.23 7.48 13.22
N VAL A 298 -43.62 7.28 14.39
CA VAL A 298 -44.15 6.41 15.45
C VAL A 298 -45.31 7.07 16.20
N GLU A 299 -45.23 8.36 16.53
CA GLU A 299 -46.33 9.10 17.18
C GLU A 299 -47.58 9.17 16.28
N SER A 300 -47.40 9.37 14.97
CA SER A 300 -48.50 9.40 14.01
C SER A 300 -49.17 8.02 13.83
N GLY A 301 -48.41 6.92 13.95
CA GLY A 301 -48.94 5.56 13.86
C GLY A 301 -49.75 5.13 15.09
N ILE A 302 -49.35 5.58 16.28
CA ILE A 302 -50.05 5.30 17.55
C ILE A 302 -51.38 6.06 17.61
N ALA A 303 -51.41 7.34 17.19
CA ALA A 303 -52.64 8.14 17.18
C ALA A 303 -53.74 7.63 16.22
N VAL A 304 -53.35 6.89 15.17
CA VAL A 304 -54.30 6.27 14.21
C VAL A 304 -54.89 4.97 14.75
N THR A 305 -54.19 4.30 15.67
CA THR A 305 -54.62 3.01 16.24
C THR A 305 -55.61 3.19 17.40
N GLU A 306 -55.57 4.31 18.12
CA GLU A 306 -56.53 4.60 19.21
C GLU A 306 -57.90 5.16 18.73
N ARG A 307 -58.07 5.44 17.43
CA ARG A 307 -59.35 5.93 16.85
C ARG A 307 -60.17 4.85 16.13
N LYS A 308 -59.83 3.57 16.30
CA LYS A 308 -60.58 2.42 15.77
C LYS A 308 -61.07 1.54 16.90
#